data_AF-A0A6L9VXS0-F1
#
_entry.id   AF-A0A6L9VXS0-F1
#
_cell.length_a   1.000
_cell.length_b   1.000
_cell.length_c   1.000
_cell.angle_alpha   90.00
_cell.angle_beta   90.00
_cell.angle_gamma   90.00
#
_symmetry.space_group_name_H-M   'P 1'
#
loop_
_entity.id
_entity.type
_entity.pdbx_description
1 polymer ?
#
loop_
_entity_poly.entity_id
_entity_poly.type
_entity_poly.pdbx_seq_one_letter_code
_entity_poly.pdbx_strand_id
1 'polypeptide(L)'
;MRLRFGRLLRRWPVLRVVVPTVLVTVLLTAVFGYVAIQLGRTSATTPRPVLVSSGPWAPFVGPDLPEGGPLTELVTEVLRAQGYTPQVDFTSWSLAEKRAATGETIGAFPLVGSESRRSSLLLSEPLVEFQYVLFYDRSRGEPLVRTPDDLAGLRVGRIAGYDYWSELEDAVPGFVEYPTSTAAFRALADGEIDLLPEGLLSGRAVLDDPRFDPDPARFGHLPGDDPLVRSTEGLYFVMPRTAEAAAVMRDFDAGLAALKGTDTYTRIVTGLTEGGADVEVLLEPVDDADLVELFAADGTPALVAPRGTRARVLSWPAPFVSAAGEATEGLLVPVKLLNGPAQGRVFQVDARALALTGSD
;
A
#
# COMPACT_ATOMS: atom_id res chain seq x y z
N MET A 1 -3.20 -5.43 -73.77
CA MET A 1 -3.70 -6.79 -73.50
C MET A 1 -4.83 -6.71 -72.47
N ARG A 2 -5.97 -6.14 -72.88
CA ARG A 2 -7.19 -6.00 -72.06
C ARG A 2 -8.33 -6.67 -72.83
N LEU A 3 -9.22 -7.32 -72.08
CA LEU A 3 -10.60 -7.70 -72.44
C LEU A 3 -10.79 -8.96 -73.32
N ARG A 4 -10.96 -10.12 -72.67
CA ARG A 4 -11.79 -11.23 -73.17
C ARG A 4 -12.69 -11.92 -72.11
N PHE A 5 -12.99 -11.28 -70.97
CA PHE A 5 -13.89 -11.87 -69.96
C PHE A 5 -15.37 -11.45 -70.08
N GLY A 6 -15.68 -10.39 -70.84
CA GLY A 6 -17.04 -9.82 -70.88
C GLY A 6 -18.10 -10.54 -71.73
N ARG A 7 -17.75 -11.57 -72.51
CA ARG A 7 -18.69 -12.19 -73.48
C ARG A 7 -19.30 -13.53 -73.07
N LEU A 8 -18.82 -14.20 -72.01
CA LEU A 8 -19.44 -15.46 -71.55
C LEU A 8 -20.65 -15.26 -70.62
N LEU A 9 -20.76 -14.13 -69.92
CA LEU A 9 -21.83 -13.85 -68.95
C LEU A 9 -23.15 -13.33 -69.57
N ARG A 10 -23.32 -13.43 -70.89
CA ARG A 10 -24.52 -12.97 -71.62
C ARG A 10 -25.43 -14.11 -72.11
N ARG A 11 -25.02 -15.38 -72.00
CA ARG A 11 -25.80 -16.55 -72.46
C ARG A 11 -26.56 -17.30 -71.37
N TRP A 12 -26.36 -16.96 -70.10
CA TRP A 12 -26.89 -17.73 -68.97
C TRP A 12 -27.45 -16.78 -67.89
N PRO A 13 -28.71 -16.32 -68.00
CA PRO A 13 -29.30 -15.36 -67.06
C PRO A 13 -29.34 -15.89 -65.61
N VAL A 14 -29.40 -17.21 -65.45
CA VAL A 14 -29.36 -17.91 -64.15
C VAL A 14 -28.04 -17.65 -63.41
N LEU A 15 -26.91 -17.59 -64.12
CA LEU A 15 -25.59 -17.37 -63.49
C LEU A 15 -25.42 -15.96 -62.90
N ARG A 16 -26.19 -14.96 -63.39
CA ARG A 16 -26.13 -13.58 -62.89
C ARG A 16 -26.81 -13.41 -61.53
N VAL A 17 -27.72 -14.31 -61.18
CA VAL A 17 -28.40 -14.30 -59.88
C VAL A 17 -27.71 -15.28 -58.94
N VAL A 18 -27.39 -16.49 -59.40
CA VAL A 18 -26.84 -17.55 -58.54
C VAL A 18 -25.46 -17.20 -57.98
N VAL A 19 -24.57 -16.59 -58.78
CA VAL A 19 -23.21 -16.26 -58.34
C VAL A 19 -23.19 -15.23 -57.19
N PRO A 20 -23.88 -14.08 -57.27
CA PRO A 20 -23.93 -13.14 -56.14
C PRO A 20 -24.69 -13.71 -54.94
N THR A 21 -25.73 -14.52 -55.13
CA THR A 21 -26.43 -15.17 -54.00
C THR A 21 -25.52 -16.12 -53.25
N VAL A 22 -24.77 -16.98 -53.96
CA VAL A 22 -23.80 -17.91 -53.32
C VAL A 22 -22.69 -17.14 -52.61
N LEU A 23 -22.16 -16.07 -53.21
CA LEU A 23 -21.16 -15.21 -52.58
C LEU A 23 -21.67 -14.55 -51.29
N VAL A 24 -22.90 -14.04 -51.29
CA VAL A 24 -23.52 -13.45 -50.08
C VAL A 24 -23.74 -14.52 -49.01
N THR A 25 -24.19 -15.72 -49.36
CA THR A 25 -24.36 -16.81 -48.40
C THR A 25 -23.04 -17.27 -47.79
N VAL A 26 -21.96 -17.36 -48.59
CA VAL A 26 -20.62 -17.68 -48.09
C VAL A 26 -20.08 -16.58 -47.19
N LEU A 27 -20.30 -15.30 -47.54
CA LEU A 27 -19.87 -14.18 -46.70
C LEU A 27 -20.63 -14.16 -45.37
N LEU A 28 -21.94 -14.38 -45.39
CA LEU A 28 -22.78 -14.43 -44.19
C LEU A 28 -22.40 -15.59 -43.27
N THR A 29 -22.10 -16.76 -43.84
CA THR A 29 -21.64 -17.91 -43.04
C THR A 29 -20.24 -17.70 -42.47
N ALA A 30 -19.33 -17.05 -43.21
CA ALA A 30 -18.02 -16.67 -42.71
C ALA A 30 -18.10 -15.61 -41.58
N VAL A 31 -18.96 -14.61 -41.74
CA VAL A 31 -19.21 -13.58 -40.71
C VAL A 31 -19.87 -14.20 -39.48
N PHE A 32 -20.86 -15.09 -39.67
CA PHE A 32 -21.50 -15.79 -38.56
C PHE A 32 -20.52 -16.71 -37.83
N GLY A 33 -19.65 -17.42 -38.55
CA GLY A 33 -18.58 -18.21 -37.97
C GLY A 33 -17.56 -17.36 -37.19
N TYR A 34 -17.18 -16.20 -37.73
CA TYR A 34 -16.30 -15.25 -37.05
C TYR A 34 -16.95 -14.69 -35.77
N VAL A 35 -18.21 -14.28 -35.82
CA VAL A 35 -18.96 -13.80 -34.65
C VAL A 35 -19.13 -14.90 -33.60
N ALA A 36 -19.41 -16.14 -34.00
CA ALA A 36 -19.51 -17.28 -33.09
C ALA A 36 -18.17 -17.61 -32.40
N ILE A 37 -17.05 -17.48 -33.11
CA ILE A 37 -15.70 -17.64 -32.53
C ILE A 37 -15.40 -16.52 -31.52
N GLN A 38 -15.84 -15.29 -31.79
CA GLN A 38 -15.64 -14.17 -30.85
C GLN A 38 -16.55 -14.27 -29.63
N LEU A 39 -17.77 -14.78 -29.78
CA LEU A 39 -18.70 -15.03 -28.66
C LEU A 39 -18.29 -16.26 -27.84
N GLY A 40 -17.58 -17.23 -28.42
CA GLY A 40 -17.04 -18.39 -27.69
C GLY A 40 -15.85 -18.09 -26.78
N ARG A 41 -15.32 -16.85 -26.80
CA ARG A 41 -14.18 -16.43 -25.97
C ARG A 41 -14.58 -15.79 -24.64
N THR A 42 -15.86 -15.53 -24.41
CA THR A 42 -16.33 -15.08 -23.09
C THR A 42 -16.57 -16.30 -22.21
N SER A 43 -15.49 -16.94 -21.74
CA SER A 43 -15.61 -17.82 -20.58
C SER A 43 -16.02 -16.94 -19.40
N ALA A 44 -17.29 -17.04 -18.99
CA ALA A 44 -17.70 -16.55 -17.70
C ALA A 44 -16.88 -17.31 -16.66
N THR A 45 -15.83 -16.68 -16.15
CA THR A 45 -15.01 -17.24 -15.09
C THR A 45 -15.89 -17.25 -13.85
N THR A 46 -16.32 -18.43 -13.42
CA THR A 46 -17.03 -18.58 -12.14
C THR A 46 -16.17 -17.94 -11.05
N PRO A 47 -16.68 -16.95 -10.31
CA PRO A 47 -15.92 -16.30 -9.25
C PRO A 47 -15.40 -17.35 -8.28
N ARG A 48 -14.09 -17.34 -8.01
CA ARG A 48 -13.44 -18.24 -7.03
C ARG A 48 -13.28 -17.48 -5.71
N PRO A 49 -14.24 -17.55 -4.77
CA PRO A 49 -14.12 -16.84 -3.50
C PRO A 49 -12.97 -17.43 -2.69
N VAL A 50 -12.10 -16.57 -2.17
CA VAL A 50 -10.95 -16.97 -1.35
C VAL A 50 -10.77 -16.01 -0.18
N LEU A 51 -10.39 -16.55 0.97
CA LEU A 51 -9.98 -15.76 2.11
C LEU A 51 -8.47 -15.57 2.07
N VAL A 52 -8.01 -14.36 2.37
CA VAL A 52 -6.60 -13.99 2.51
C VAL A 52 -6.41 -13.43 3.91
N SER A 53 -5.43 -13.92 4.67
CA SER A 53 -5.19 -13.42 6.03
C SER A 53 -4.18 -12.26 6.04
N SER A 54 -4.37 -11.31 6.95
CA SER A 54 -3.43 -10.21 7.16
C SER A 54 -3.45 -9.75 8.61
N GLY A 55 -2.50 -8.91 9.00
CA GLY A 55 -2.53 -8.17 10.27
C GLY A 55 -2.52 -6.66 10.02
N PRO A 56 -2.98 -5.85 11.00
CA PRO A 56 -2.91 -4.40 10.87
C PRO A 56 -1.46 -3.91 10.96
N TRP A 57 -1.04 -3.12 9.97
CA TRP A 57 0.27 -2.46 9.92
C TRP A 57 0.20 -1.28 8.93
N ALA A 58 -0.35 -0.17 9.43
CA ALA A 58 -0.42 1.08 8.66
C ALA A 58 1.00 1.59 8.35
N PRO A 59 1.22 2.25 7.20
CA PRO A 59 0.23 2.58 6.17
C PRO A 59 -0.01 1.45 5.15
N PHE A 60 0.66 0.30 5.29
CA PHE A 60 0.65 -0.76 4.28
C PHE A 60 -0.67 -1.52 4.20
N VAL A 61 -1.19 -1.96 5.35
CA VAL A 61 -2.41 -2.76 5.47
C VAL A 61 -3.14 -2.48 6.77
N GLY A 62 -4.47 -2.60 6.76
CA GLY A 62 -5.25 -2.58 8.00
C GLY A 62 -6.74 -2.37 7.78
N PRO A 63 -7.58 -2.79 8.73
CA PRO A 63 -9.03 -2.66 8.62
C PRO A 63 -9.53 -1.21 8.66
N ASP A 64 -8.73 -0.32 9.25
CA ASP A 64 -9.06 1.11 9.38
C ASP A 64 -8.58 1.95 8.19
N LEU A 65 -7.90 1.34 7.20
CA LEU A 65 -7.38 2.02 6.02
C LEU A 65 -8.39 1.97 4.86
N PRO A 66 -8.42 3.00 3.98
CA PRO A 66 -9.19 2.95 2.73
C PRO A 66 -8.83 1.69 1.93
N GLU A 67 -9.85 0.94 1.52
CA GLU A 67 -9.70 -0.35 0.80
C GLU A 67 -8.75 -1.36 1.48
N GLY A 68 -8.54 -1.25 2.79
CA GLY A 68 -7.63 -2.11 3.54
C GLY A 68 -6.14 -1.76 3.41
N GLY A 69 -5.80 -0.65 2.75
CA GLY A 69 -4.42 -0.16 2.54
C GLY A 69 -3.81 -0.55 1.18
N PRO A 70 -2.71 0.11 0.77
CA PRO A 70 -2.14 -0.06 -0.57
C PRO A 70 -1.71 -1.49 -0.90
N LEU A 71 -1.17 -2.24 0.07
CA LEU A 71 -0.80 -3.64 -0.20
C LEU A 71 -2.00 -4.58 -0.24
N THR A 72 -3.13 -4.21 0.40
CA THR A 72 -4.40 -4.92 0.22
C THR A 72 -4.92 -4.71 -1.20
N GLU A 73 -4.91 -3.46 -1.68
CA GLU A 73 -5.27 -3.16 -3.05
C GLU A 73 -4.41 -3.96 -4.04
N LEU A 74 -3.08 -3.93 -3.88
CA LEU A 74 -2.13 -4.64 -4.73
C LEU A 74 -2.41 -6.15 -4.80
N VAL A 75 -2.47 -6.83 -3.65
CA VAL A 75 -2.66 -8.28 -3.61
C VAL A 75 -4.04 -8.65 -4.16
N THR A 76 -5.07 -7.89 -3.82
CA THR A 76 -6.43 -8.20 -4.29
C THR A 76 -6.61 -7.93 -5.78
N GLU A 77 -5.96 -6.93 -6.37
CA GLU A 77 -5.95 -6.72 -7.82
C GLU A 77 -5.30 -7.89 -8.57
N VAL A 78 -4.13 -8.34 -8.12
CA VAL A 78 -3.42 -9.48 -8.74
C VAL A 78 -4.26 -10.75 -8.67
N LEU A 79 -4.92 -11.02 -7.53
CA LEU A 79 -5.82 -12.17 -7.37
C LEU A 79 -7.09 -12.04 -8.23
N ARG A 80 -7.68 -10.84 -8.32
CA ARG A 80 -8.87 -10.60 -9.17
C ARG A 80 -8.56 -10.79 -10.64
N ALA A 81 -7.37 -10.38 -11.10
CA ALA A 81 -6.92 -10.60 -12.48
C ALA A 81 -6.83 -12.09 -12.85
N GLN A 82 -6.63 -12.96 -11.85
CA GLN A 82 -6.65 -14.41 -11.99
C GLN A 82 -8.05 -15.04 -11.84
N GLY A 83 -9.11 -14.23 -11.67
CA GLY A 83 -10.48 -14.72 -11.51
C GLY A 83 -10.85 -15.16 -10.09
N TYR A 84 -10.05 -14.79 -9.08
CA TYR A 84 -10.44 -14.92 -7.68
C TYR A 84 -11.33 -13.77 -7.23
N THR A 85 -12.07 -13.99 -6.14
CA THR A 85 -12.80 -12.95 -5.42
C THR A 85 -12.27 -12.92 -3.99
N PRO A 86 -11.15 -12.21 -3.75
CA PRO A 86 -10.47 -12.23 -2.46
C PRO A 86 -11.25 -11.40 -1.42
N GLN A 87 -11.30 -11.92 -0.20
CA GLN A 87 -11.71 -11.21 1.00
C GLN A 87 -10.57 -11.26 2.00
N VAL A 88 -10.23 -10.11 2.59
CA VAL A 88 -9.14 -10.02 3.56
C VAL A 88 -9.70 -10.15 4.97
N ASP A 89 -9.14 -11.08 5.74
CA ASP A 89 -9.43 -11.28 7.15
C ASP A 89 -8.26 -10.76 7.99
N PHE A 90 -8.49 -9.64 8.69
CA PHE A 90 -7.50 -9.00 9.55
C PHE A 90 -7.49 -9.62 10.95
N THR A 91 -6.33 -10.10 11.39
CA THR A 91 -6.13 -10.75 12.68
C THR A 91 -4.70 -10.48 13.22
N SER A 92 -4.25 -11.20 14.25
CA SER A 92 -2.84 -11.07 14.69
C SER A 92 -1.89 -11.68 13.67
N TRP A 93 -0.68 -11.13 13.54
CA TRP A 93 0.33 -11.62 12.59
C TRP A 93 0.61 -13.12 12.74
N SER A 94 0.78 -13.59 13.99
CA SER A 94 0.97 -15.02 14.28
C SER A 94 -0.21 -15.89 13.81
N LEU A 95 -1.45 -15.41 13.93
CA LEU A 95 -2.62 -16.16 13.48
C LEU A 95 -2.79 -16.10 11.96
N ALA A 96 -2.51 -14.94 11.34
CA ALA A 96 -2.58 -14.77 9.89
C ALA A 96 -1.60 -15.71 9.17
N GLU A 97 -0.34 -15.76 9.63
CA GLU A 97 0.67 -16.66 9.07
C GLU A 97 0.30 -18.13 9.30
N LYS A 98 -0.17 -18.48 10.50
CA LYS A 98 -0.62 -19.85 10.81
C LYS A 98 -1.74 -20.29 9.87
N ARG A 99 -2.75 -19.45 9.64
CA ARG A 99 -3.88 -19.76 8.75
C ARG A 99 -3.45 -19.99 7.31
N ALA A 100 -2.51 -19.18 6.82
CA ALA A 100 -1.90 -19.39 5.52
C ALA A 100 -1.11 -20.72 5.49
N ALA A 101 -0.27 -20.98 6.49
CA ALA A 101 0.55 -22.18 6.57
C ALA A 101 -0.28 -23.48 6.59
N THR A 102 -1.44 -23.47 7.25
CA THR A 102 -2.35 -24.63 7.32
C THR A 102 -3.35 -24.69 6.16
N GLY A 103 -3.35 -23.71 5.25
CA GLY A 103 -4.30 -23.63 4.13
C GLY A 103 -5.74 -23.28 4.54
N GLU A 104 -5.95 -22.71 5.73
CA GLU A 104 -7.26 -22.17 6.14
C GLU A 104 -7.63 -20.93 5.31
N THR A 105 -6.62 -20.16 4.92
CA THR A 105 -6.70 -19.10 3.91
C THR A 105 -5.77 -19.42 2.74
N ILE A 106 -6.01 -18.81 1.59
CA ILE A 106 -5.17 -19.02 0.39
C ILE A 106 -3.73 -18.58 0.63
N GLY A 107 -3.54 -17.59 1.49
CA GLY A 107 -2.24 -17.06 1.86
C GLY A 107 -2.35 -15.90 2.84
N ALA A 108 -1.19 -15.32 3.17
CA ALA A 108 -1.10 -14.14 4.03
C ALA A 108 -0.16 -13.07 3.45
N PHE A 109 -0.39 -11.81 3.82
CA PHE A 109 0.42 -10.67 3.37
C PHE A 109 0.25 -9.46 4.30
N PRO A 110 1.12 -8.45 4.14
CA PRO A 110 2.52 -8.57 3.75
C PRO A 110 3.33 -9.25 4.86
N LEU A 111 4.26 -10.13 4.51
CA LEU A 111 5.21 -10.72 5.46
C LEU A 111 6.64 -10.52 4.98
N VAL A 112 7.57 -10.31 5.92
CA VAL A 112 9.01 -10.27 5.63
C VAL A 112 9.49 -11.67 5.26
N GLY A 113 10.31 -11.77 4.23
CA GLY A 113 10.80 -13.04 3.69
C GLY A 113 11.99 -13.63 4.46
N SER A 114 11.83 -13.89 5.76
CA SER A 114 12.85 -14.49 6.62
C SER A 114 13.26 -15.90 6.17
N GLU A 115 14.44 -16.35 6.58
CA GLU A 115 14.92 -17.72 6.27
C GLU A 115 13.94 -18.79 6.80
N SER A 116 13.38 -18.57 7.99
CA SER A 116 12.35 -19.43 8.59
C SER A 116 11.12 -19.56 7.68
N ARG A 117 10.59 -18.44 7.17
CA ARG A 117 9.45 -18.43 6.24
C ARG A 117 9.80 -19.03 4.89
N ARG A 118 10.99 -18.73 4.35
CA ARG A 118 11.48 -19.32 3.08
C ARG A 118 11.61 -20.83 3.16
N SER A 119 11.87 -21.40 4.33
CA SER A 119 11.92 -22.84 4.54
C SER A 119 10.53 -23.49 4.60
N SER A 120 9.52 -22.81 5.17
CA SER A 120 8.21 -23.39 5.48
C SER A 120 7.09 -23.02 4.52
N LEU A 121 7.20 -21.88 3.82
CA LEU A 121 6.17 -21.29 2.96
C LEU A 121 6.70 -21.03 1.54
N LEU A 122 5.76 -20.85 0.61
CA LEU A 122 6.03 -20.24 -0.69
C LEU A 122 5.92 -18.73 -0.53
N LEU A 123 6.87 -18.00 -1.09
CA LEU A 123 6.87 -16.54 -1.16
C LEU A 123 6.74 -16.15 -2.63
N SER A 124 5.98 -15.10 -2.89
CA SER A 124 5.94 -14.42 -4.19
C SER A 124 7.25 -13.72 -4.49
N GLU A 125 7.35 -13.12 -5.67
CA GLU A 125 8.23 -11.97 -5.88
C GLU A 125 7.87 -10.83 -4.91
N PRO A 126 8.83 -9.98 -4.49
CA PRO A 126 8.55 -8.90 -3.55
C PRO A 126 7.43 -7.99 -4.05
N LEU A 127 6.41 -7.76 -3.22
CA LEU A 127 5.33 -6.81 -3.47
C LEU A 127 5.90 -5.40 -3.56
N VAL A 128 6.65 -5.01 -2.52
CA VAL A 128 7.38 -3.76 -2.36
C VAL A 128 8.60 -4.01 -1.46
N GLU A 129 9.53 -3.06 -1.46
CA GLU A 129 10.58 -2.97 -0.46
C GLU A 129 10.19 -1.95 0.62
N PHE A 130 10.66 -2.15 1.84
CA PHE A 130 10.53 -1.18 2.93
C PHE A 130 11.81 -1.12 3.75
N GLN A 131 11.94 -0.05 4.54
CA GLN A 131 13.11 0.17 5.39
C GLN A 131 12.76 -0.11 6.86
N TYR A 132 13.50 -1.00 7.49
CA TYR A 132 13.58 -1.12 8.95
C TYR A 132 14.57 -0.10 9.52
N VAL A 133 14.22 0.46 10.68
CA VAL A 133 15.11 1.33 11.46
C VAL A 133 14.96 1.03 12.96
N LEU A 134 15.93 1.46 13.77
CA LEU A 134 15.82 1.42 15.23
C LEU A 134 15.33 2.75 15.80
N PHE A 135 14.11 2.79 16.31
CA PHE A 135 13.53 3.94 17.00
C PHE A 135 14.04 4.07 18.44
N TYR A 136 14.20 5.31 18.92
CA TYR A 136 14.59 5.67 20.27
C TYR A 136 13.80 6.90 20.78
N ASP A 137 13.78 7.09 22.10
CA ASP A 137 13.24 8.28 22.77
C ASP A 137 14.33 9.36 22.93
N ARG A 138 14.18 10.50 22.24
CA ARG A 138 15.11 11.64 22.26
C ARG A 138 15.32 12.23 23.64
N SER A 139 14.31 12.17 24.51
CA SER A 139 14.42 12.67 25.88
C SER A 139 15.40 11.86 26.74
N ARG A 140 15.77 10.65 26.29
CA ARG A 140 16.72 9.75 26.96
C ARG A 140 18.11 9.75 26.32
N GLY A 141 18.31 10.56 25.27
CA GLY A 141 19.54 10.62 24.49
C GLY A 141 19.60 9.55 23.40
N GLU A 142 20.36 9.82 22.35
CA GLU A 142 20.58 8.88 21.26
C GLU A 142 21.55 7.76 21.69
N PRO A 143 21.13 6.47 21.65
CA PRO A 143 22.04 5.37 21.91
C PRO A 143 23.17 5.31 20.88
N LEU A 144 24.41 5.13 21.35
CA LEU A 144 25.55 4.94 20.47
C LEU A 144 25.66 3.46 20.08
N VAL A 145 25.32 3.14 18.83
CA VAL A 145 25.46 1.79 18.28
C VAL A 145 26.49 1.80 17.17
N ARG A 146 27.62 1.13 17.38
CA ARG A 146 28.71 0.97 16.40
C ARG A 146 29.18 -0.47 16.24
N THR A 147 28.91 -1.28 17.25
CA THR A 147 29.32 -2.68 17.34
C THR A 147 28.14 -3.51 17.86
N PRO A 148 28.12 -4.83 17.60
CA PRO A 148 27.10 -5.71 18.16
C PRO A 148 27.02 -5.64 19.70
N ASP A 149 28.15 -5.48 20.38
CA ASP A 149 28.21 -5.38 21.85
C ASP A 149 27.45 -4.15 22.39
N ASP A 150 27.35 -3.07 21.61
CA ASP A 150 26.59 -1.88 21.99
C ASP A 150 25.07 -2.18 22.06
N LEU A 151 24.58 -3.08 21.21
CA LEU A 151 23.18 -3.53 21.21
C LEU A 151 22.91 -4.52 22.35
N ALA A 152 23.87 -5.37 22.69
CA ALA A 152 23.74 -6.33 23.77
C ALA A 152 23.53 -5.67 25.15
N GLY A 153 23.97 -4.43 25.32
CA GLY A 153 23.77 -3.62 26.52
C GLY A 153 22.43 -2.89 26.60
N LEU A 154 21.61 -2.92 25.55
CA LEU A 154 20.36 -2.17 25.44
C LEU A 154 19.14 -3.10 25.53
N ARG A 155 18.04 -2.60 26.08
CA ARG A 155 16.76 -3.32 26.06
C ARG A 155 16.08 -3.06 24.73
N VAL A 156 16.10 -4.05 23.85
CA VAL A 156 15.49 -3.93 22.51
C VAL A 156 14.11 -4.58 22.52
N GLY A 157 13.09 -3.85 22.09
CA GLY A 157 11.73 -4.36 21.95
C GLY A 157 11.55 -5.21 20.69
N ARG A 158 10.51 -6.04 20.65
CA ARG A 158 10.01 -6.70 19.43
C ARG A 158 8.48 -6.71 19.39
N ILE A 159 7.92 -6.77 18.18
CA ILE A 159 6.49 -6.99 17.98
C ILE A 159 6.24 -8.50 17.78
N ALA A 160 5.24 -9.05 18.45
CA ALA A 160 4.86 -10.45 18.32
C ALA A 160 4.49 -10.80 16.86
N GLY A 161 5.18 -11.80 16.30
CA GLY A 161 5.01 -12.26 14.92
C GLY A 161 5.86 -11.54 13.87
N TYR A 162 6.70 -10.58 14.27
CA TYR A 162 7.69 -9.98 13.38
C TYR A 162 8.96 -10.81 13.35
N ASP A 163 9.57 -10.84 12.16
CA ASP A 163 10.94 -11.29 11.95
C ASP A 163 11.74 -10.04 11.58
N TYR A 164 12.95 -9.91 12.14
CA TYR A 164 13.86 -8.82 11.81
C TYR A 164 15.01 -9.30 10.93
N TRP A 165 15.93 -8.41 10.61
CA TRP A 165 17.08 -8.74 9.78
C TRP A 165 18.21 -9.36 10.61
N SER A 166 19.03 -10.19 9.98
CA SER A 166 20.03 -11.04 10.63
C SER A 166 20.99 -10.29 11.54
N GLU A 167 21.50 -9.14 11.09
CA GLU A 167 22.52 -8.37 11.80
C GLU A 167 22.00 -7.86 13.15
N LEU A 168 20.72 -7.50 13.24
CA LEU A 168 20.10 -7.14 14.51
C LEU A 168 19.82 -8.37 15.36
N GLU A 169 19.26 -9.43 14.78
CA GLU A 169 18.89 -10.65 15.53
C GLU A 169 20.12 -11.34 16.13
N ASP A 170 21.25 -11.34 15.41
CA ASP A 170 22.52 -11.89 15.89
C ASP A 170 23.17 -11.02 16.97
N ALA A 171 22.98 -9.70 16.91
CA ALA A 171 23.56 -8.75 17.86
C ALA A 171 22.74 -8.60 19.16
N VAL A 172 21.43 -8.84 19.11
CA VAL A 172 20.53 -8.68 20.27
C VAL A 172 20.32 -10.04 20.96
N PRO A 173 20.85 -10.25 22.17
CA PRO A 173 20.79 -11.54 22.85
C PRO A 173 19.38 -11.92 23.31
N GLY A 174 18.48 -10.94 23.44
CA GLY A 174 17.10 -11.16 23.85
C GLY A 174 16.26 -9.90 23.67
N PHE A 175 15.06 -10.09 23.12
CA PHE A 175 14.10 -9.03 22.89
C PHE A 175 13.00 -9.01 23.96
N VAL A 176 12.49 -7.82 24.27
CA VAL A 176 11.27 -7.64 25.07
C VAL A 176 10.06 -7.63 24.15
N GLU A 177 9.20 -8.65 24.24
CA GLU A 177 8.08 -8.82 23.32
C GLU A 177 6.84 -8.00 23.71
N TYR A 178 6.27 -7.31 22.72
CA TYR A 178 5.03 -6.55 22.82
C TYR A 178 4.00 -7.03 21.80
N PRO A 179 2.70 -6.97 22.12
CA PRO A 179 1.65 -7.48 21.25
C PRO A 179 1.39 -6.61 20.00
N THR A 180 1.74 -5.33 20.03
CA THR A 180 1.51 -4.37 18.94
C THR A 180 2.60 -3.31 18.90
N SER A 181 2.83 -2.70 17.73
CA SER A 181 3.75 -1.56 17.59
C SER A 181 3.38 -0.40 18.51
N THR A 182 2.09 -0.08 18.66
CA THR A 182 1.63 0.97 19.61
C THR A 182 2.01 0.67 21.05
N ALA A 183 1.91 -0.59 21.50
CA ALA A 183 2.33 -0.99 22.84
C ALA A 183 3.85 -0.85 23.00
N ALA A 184 4.62 -1.25 22.00
CA ALA A 184 6.08 -1.12 22.00
C ALA A 184 6.53 0.35 22.00
N PHE A 185 5.89 1.23 21.23
CA PHE A 185 6.20 2.67 21.25
C PHE A 185 5.83 3.34 22.58
N ARG A 186 4.76 2.90 23.26
CA ARG A 186 4.46 3.35 24.64
C ARG A 186 5.54 2.90 25.62
N ALA A 187 5.95 1.64 25.55
CA ALA A 187 7.04 1.12 26.36
C ALA A 187 8.38 1.85 26.12
N LEU A 188 8.65 2.25 24.88
CA LEU A 188 9.79 3.10 24.54
C LEU A 188 9.67 4.49 25.20
N ALA A 189 8.49 5.10 25.17
CA ALA A 189 8.20 6.38 25.84
C ALA A 189 8.33 6.27 27.37
N ASP A 190 7.92 5.15 27.95
CA ASP A 190 8.00 4.90 29.39
C ASP A 190 9.43 4.51 29.82
N GLY A 191 10.29 4.21 28.84
CA GLY A 191 11.67 3.75 29.05
C GLY A 191 11.75 2.34 29.61
N GLU A 192 10.79 1.48 29.28
CA GLU A 192 10.87 0.04 29.51
C GLU A 192 11.81 -0.65 28.53
N ILE A 193 11.95 -0.08 27.33
CA ILE A 193 12.93 -0.43 26.30
C ILE A 193 13.70 0.83 25.88
N ASP A 194 14.89 0.62 25.32
CA ASP A 194 15.80 1.66 24.86
C ASP A 194 15.75 1.83 23.34
N LEU A 195 15.49 0.73 22.61
CA LEU A 195 15.38 0.70 21.14
C LEU A 195 14.18 -0.13 20.69
N LEU A 196 13.56 0.27 19.59
CA LEU A 196 12.48 -0.46 18.93
C LEU A 196 12.74 -0.60 17.42
N PRO A 197 13.05 -1.80 16.91
CA PRO A 197 13.05 -2.08 15.47
C PRO A 197 11.63 -2.05 14.90
N GLU A 198 11.41 -1.20 13.90
CA GLU A 198 10.14 -1.08 13.19
C GLU A 198 10.36 -0.52 11.78
N GLY A 199 9.43 -0.77 10.85
CA GLY A 199 9.46 -0.15 9.52
C GLY A 199 9.36 1.37 9.66
N LEU A 200 10.19 2.15 8.96
CA LEU A 200 10.23 3.61 9.08
C LEU A 200 8.83 4.24 8.92
N LEU A 201 8.14 3.86 7.84
CA LEU A 201 6.79 4.36 7.55
C LEU A 201 5.76 3.89 8.58
N SER A 202 5.86 2.63 9.04
CA SER A 202 4.92 2.09 10.02
C SER A 202 5.10 2.68 11.41
N GLY A 203 6.34 2.84 11.84
CA GLY A 203 6.67 3.54 13.08
C GLY A 203 6.18 4.98 13.03
N ARG A 204 6.35 5.67 11.89
CA ARG A 204 5.79 7.00 11.71
C ARG A 204 4.27 7.02 11.79
N ALA A 205 3.58 6.07 11.16
CA ALA A 205 2.12 5.96 11.23
C ALA A 205 1.62 5.77 12.66
N VAL A 206 2.32 4.98 13.49
CA VAL A 206 1.99 4.84 14.92
C VAL A 206 2.15 6.16 15.66
N LEU A 207 3.27 6.86 15.43
CA LEU A 207 3.54 8.13 16.10
C LEU A 207 2.54 9.21 15.68
N ASP A 208 2.17 9.28 14.39
CA ASP A 208 1.24 10.29 13.90
C ASP A 208 -0.25 9.99 14.25
N ASP A 209 -0.56 8.76 14.69
CA ASP A 209 -1.93 8.37 15.10
C ASP A 209 -2.43 9.28 16.25
N PRO A 210 -3.60 9.93 16.11
CA PRO A 210 -4.18 10.77 17.16
C PRO A 210 -4.49 10.05 18.48
N ARG A 211 -4.55 8.71 18.48
CA ARG A 211 -4.77 7.87 19.66
C ARG A 211 -3.47 7.53 20.39
N PHE A 212 -2.32 7.93 19.85
CA PHE A 212 -1.02 7.80 20.49
C PHE A 212 -0.73 9.06 21.32
N ASP A 213 -0.80 8.92 22.65
CA ASP A 213 -0.70 10.05 23.58
C ASP A 213 0.67 10.76 23.59
N PRO A 214 1.83 10.06 23.50
CA PRO A 214 3.14 10.72 23.52
C PRO A 214 3.39 11.61 22.30
N ASP A 215 4.09 12.73 22.51
CA ASP A 215 4.47 13.65 21.42
C ASP A 215 5.39 12.94 20.40
N PRO A 216 5.01 12.87 19.11
CA PRO A 216 5.84 12.27 18.06
C PRO A 216 7.24 12.88 17.95
N ALA A 217 7.39 14.17 18.26
CA ALA A 217 8.69 14.85 18.23
C ALA A 217 9.67 14.32 19.28
N ARG A 218 9.17 13.56 20.27
CA ARG A 218 9.98 12.89 21.28
C ARG A 218 10.73 11.68 20.72
N PHE A 219 10.34 11.16 19.56
CA PHE A 219 10.94 9.96 18.98
C PHE A 219 11.78 10.30 17.76
N GLY A 220 12.71 9.42 17.45
CA GLY A 220 13.17 9.23 16.09
C GLY A 220 14.00 7.98 16.00
N HIS A 221 14.82 7.85 14.96
CA HIS A 221 15.57 6.63 14.69
C HIS A 221 17.06 6.89 14.62
N LEU A 222 17.85 5.85 14.87
CA LEU A 222 19.30 5.91 14.77
C LEU A 222 19.71 6.26 13.33
N PRO A 223 20.58 7.27 13.13
CA PRO A 223 21.00 7.69 11.79
C PRO A 223 22.06 6.74 11.21
N GLY A 224 22.27 6.84 9.90
CA GLY A 224 23.34 6.14 9.18
C GLY A 224 22.84 5.07 8.22
N ASP A 225 23.78 4.34 7.64
CA ASP A 225 23.58 3.22 6.69
C ASP A 225 24.13 1.89 7.26
N ASP A 226 24.46 1.85 8.56
CA ASP A 226 25.04 0.65 9.19
C ASP A 226 24.02 -0.49 9.27
N PRO A 227 24.36 -1.71 8.81
CA PRO A 227 23.49 -2.88 8.91
C PRO A 227 23.05 -3.22 10.33
N LEU A 228 23.72 -2.74 11.38
CA LEU A 228 23.27 -2.95 12.76
C LEU A 228 22.03 -2.13 13.14
N VAL A 229 21.76 -1.02 12.45
CA VAL A 229 20.69 -0.07 12.85
C VAL A 229 19.55 0.05 11.84
N ARG A 230 19.70 -0.55 10.66
CA ARG A 230 18.68 -0.56 9.60
C ARG A 230 18.90 -1.68 8.60
N SER A 231 17.82 -2.05 7.92
CA SER A 231 17.85 -2.93 6.75
C SER A 231 16.77 -2.52 5.74
N THR A 232 16.96 -2.85 4.47
CA THR A 232 15.91 -2.78 3.45
C THR A 232 15.45 -4.19 3.15
N GLU A 233 14.18 -4.47 3.40
CA GLU A 233 13.59 -5.81 3.29
C GLU A 233 12.45 -5.83 2.29
N GLY A 234 12.21 -7.00 1.70
CA GLY A 234 11.06 -7.25 0.84
C GLY A 234 9.82 -7.65 1.63
N LEU A 235 8.65 -7.20 1.18
CA LEU A 235 7.35 -7.67 1.65
C LEU A 235 6.73 -8.63 0.65
N TYR A 236 6.18 -9.74 1.13
CA TYR A 236 5.75 -10.84 0.29
C TYR A 236 4.30 -11.23 0.58
N PHE A 237 3.59 -11.68 -0.46
CA PHE A 237 2.46 -12.58 -0.31
C PHE A 237 2.98 -14.01 -0.14
N VAL A 238 2.49 -14.71 0.87
CA VAL A 238 2.95 -16.06 1.22
C VAL A 238 1.81 -17.07 1.13
N MET A 239 2.15 -18.31 0.76
CA MET A 239 1.22 -19.43 0.60
C MET A 239 1.78 -20.71 1.22
N PRO A 240 0.94 -21.70 1.56
CA PRO A 240 1.42 -22.98 2.05
C PRO A 240 2.26 -23.70 0.97
N ARG A 241 3.22 -24.52 1.37
CA ARG A 241 4.07 -25.27 0.43
C ARG A 241 3.37 -26.51 -0.14
N THR A 242 2.42 -26.29 -1.03
CA THR A 242 1.70 -27.36 -1.76
C THR A 242 1.85 -27.20 -3.27
N ALA A 243 1.61 -28.28 -4.03
CA ALA A 243 1.66 -28.23 -5.49
C ALA A 243 0.58 -27.31 -6.09
N GLU A 244 -0.59 -27.25 -5.45
CA GLU A 244 -1.68 -26.34 -5.82
C GLU A 244 -1.28 -24.88 -5.58
N ALA A 245 -0.77 -24.57 -4.39
CA ALA A 245 -0.28 -23.24 -4.06
C ALA A 245 0.87 -22.79 -4.97
N ALA A 246 1.77 -23.71 -5.36
CA ALA A 246 2.83 -23.41 -6.31
C ALA A 246 2.33 -23.07 -7.73
N ALA A 247 1.17 -23.60 -8.14
CA ALA A 247 0.54 -23.18 -9.39
C ALA A 247 -0.03 -21.77 -9.27
N VAL A 248 -0.77 -21.49 -8.19
CA VAL A 248 -1.33 -20.17 -7.91
C VAL A 248 -0.24 -19.11 -7.75
N MET A 249 0.85 -19.42 -7.05
CA MET A 249 1.96 -18.50 -6.84
C MET A 249 2.63 -18.10 -8.16
N ARG A 250 2.82 -19.06 -9.10
CA ARG A 250 3.37 -18.72 -10.43
C ARG A 250 2.46 -17.79 -11.21
N ASP A 251 1.14 -18.01 -11.16
CA ASP A 251 0.17 -17.13 -11.81
C ASP A 251 0.12 -15.75 -11.12
N PHE A 252 0.29 -15.72 -9.79
CA PHE A 252 0.43 -14.51 -9.00
C PHE A 252 1.68 -13.71 -9.37
N ASP A 253 2.85 -14.33 -9.43
CA ASP A 253 4.09 -13.64 -9.78
C ASP A 253 4.05 -13.10 -11.21
N ALA A 254 3.45 -13.84 -12.14
CA ALA A 254 3.22 -13.35 -13.51
C ALA A 254 2.27 -12.13 -13.54
N GLY A 255 1.19 -12.19 -12.75
CA GLY A 255 0.25 -11.07 -12.61
C GLY A 255 0.89 -9.85 -11.95
N LEU A 256 1.67 -10.04 -10.90
CA LEU A 256 2.41 -8.99 -10.21
C LEU A 256 3.45 -8.35 -11.13
N ALA A 257 4.20 -9.14 -11.91
CA ALA A 257 5.16 -8.62 -12.87
C ALA A 257 4.48 -7.77 -13.96
N ALA A 258 3.29 -8.18 -14.43
CA ALA A 258 2.51 -7.38 -15.36
C ALA A 258 2.00 -6.08 -14.72
N LEU A 259 1.51 -6.15 -13.47
CA LEU A 259 0.98 -5.01 -12.73
C LEU A 259 2.08 -3.97 -12.44
N LYS A 260 3.30 -4.39 -12.10
CA LYS A 260 4.46 -3.53 -11.85
C LYS A 260 4.79 -2.55 -12.98
N GLY A 261 4.40 -2.87 -14.22
CA GLY A 261 4.58 -2.00 -15.38
C GLY A 261 3.45 -1.01 -15.64
N THR A 262 2.47 -0.88 -14.73
CA THR A 262 1.26 -0.06 -14.92
C THR A 262 1.24 1.17 -14.03
N ASP A 263 0.49 2.20 -14.45
CA ASP A 263 0.21 3.38 -13.62
C ASP A 263 -0.51 3.03 -12.31
N THR A 264 -1.26 1.92 -12.29
CA THR A 264 -1.90 1.40 -11.07
C THR A 264 -0.87 1.03 -10.02
N TYR A 265 0.17 0.27 -10.37
CA TYR A 265 1.24 -0.07 -9.43
C TYR A 265 1.97 1.18 -8.95
N THR A 266 2.31 2.09 -9.87
CA THR A 266 2.94 3.36 -9.51
C THR A 266 2.08 4.13 -8.51
N ARG A 267 0.78 4.28 -8.75
CA ARG A 267 -0.16 4.95 -7.82
C ARG A 267 -0.18 4.27 -6.44
N ILE A 268 -0.25 2.94 -6.40
CA ILE A 268 -0.29 2.17 -5.15
C ILE A 268 1.01 2.38 -4.36
N VAL A 269 2.17 2.27 -5.01
CA VAL A 269 3.48 2.42 -4.36
C VAL A 269 3.76 3.87 -3.98
N THR A 270 3.45 4.82 -4.86
CA THR A 270 3.53 6.25 -4.56
C THR A 270 2.61 6.59 -3.37
N GLY A 271 1.44 5.96 -3.26
CA GLY A 271 0.56 6.07 -2.09
C GLY A 271 1.19 5.57 -0.79
N LEU A 272 2.21 4.72 -0.81
CA LEU A 272 2.96 4.33 0.40
C LEU A 272 3.99 5.39 0.81
N THR A 273 4.55 6.12 -0.16
CA THR A 273 5.50 7.22 0.10
C THR A 273 4.81 8.56 0.37
N GLU A 274 3.62 8.78 -0.21
CA GLU A 274 2.85 10.02 -0.13
C GLU A 274 1.63 9.92 0.82
N GLY A 275 1.17 8.70 1.13
CA GLY A 275 0.02 8.43 2.01
C GLY A 275 0.31 8.59 3.51
N GLY A 276 1.52 9.02 3.86
CA GLY A 276 1.79 9.76 5.08
C GLY A 276 2.41 11.08 4.68
N ALA A 277 1.59 12.04 4.21
CA ALA A 277 2.06 13.33 3.74
C ALA A 277 2.81 14.06 4.87
N ASP A 278 4.09 13.76 5.04
CA ASP A 278 5.04 14.50 5.86
C ASP A 278 5.37 15.86 5.19
N VAL A 279 4.36 16.44 4.53
CA VAL A 279 4.37 17.75 3.90
C VAL A 279 3.98 18.73 4.99
N GLU A 280 5.01 19.39 5.52
CA GLU A 280 4.81 20.58 6.31
C GLU A 280 4.30 21.70 5.40
N VAL A 281 3.17 22.27 5.76
CA VAL A 281 2.53 23.38 5.08
C VAL A 281 2.45 24.57 6.01
N LEU A 282 2.53 25.76 5.43
CA LEU A 282 2.16 26.99 6.09
C LEU A 282 0.70 27.27 5.82
N LEU A 283 -0.04 27.57 6.88
CA LEU A 283 -1.42 28.01 6.77
C LEU A 283 -1.43 29.47 6.30
N GLU A 284 -1.95 29.71 5.11
CA GLU A 284 -2.18 31.03 4.55
C GLU A 284 -3.68 31.32 4.43
N PRO A 285 -4.13 32.53 4.75
CA PRO A 285 -5.53 32.90 4.63
C PRO A 285 -5.96 32.90 3.15
N VAL A 286 -7.18 32.44 2.91
CA VAL A 286 -7.79 32.37 1.57
C VAL A 286 -8.33 33.75 1.14
N ASP A 287 -8.65 34.60 2.12
CA ASP A 287 -9.16 35.95 1.98
C ASP A 287 -8.18 36.99 2.57
N ASP A 288 -8.52 38.29 2.50
CA ASP A 288 -7.70 39.39 3.03
C ASP A 288 -7.62 39.40 4.59
N ALA A 289 -8.09 38.35 5.27
CA ALA A 289 -7.98 38.20 6.71
C ALA A 289 -6.58 37.71 7.11
N ASP A 290 -6.07 38.10 8.28
CA ASP A 290 -4.78 37.57 8.79
C ASP A 290 -4.89 36.18 9.45
N LEU A 291 -6.05 35.53 9.35
CA LEU A 291 -6.41 34.32 10.09
C LEU A 291 -6.91 33.22 9.16
N VAL A 292 -6.57 31.97 9.49
CA VAL A 292 -7.01 30.76 8.80
C VAL A 292 -8.04 30.04 9.65
N GLU A 293 -9.21 29.73 9.09
CA GLU A 293 -10.24 28.96 9.76
C GLU A 293 -9.84 27.48 9.89
N LEU A 294 -10.00 26.94 11.09
CA LEU A 294 -9.81 25.53 11.41
C LEU A 294 -11.15 24.90 11.75
N PHE A 295 -11.47 23.80 11.08
CA PHE A 295 -12.70 23.06 11.23
C PHE A 295 -12.49 21.79 12.07
N ALA A 296 -13.51 21.37 12.80
CA ALA A 296 -13.54 20.05 13.43
C ALA A 296 -13.72 18.95 12.38
N ALA A 297 -13.62 17.69 12.81
CA ALA A 297 -13.74 16.53 11.91
C ALA A 297 -15.11 16.43 11.22
N ASP A 298 -16.15 17.03 11.81
CA ASP A 298 -17.51 17.11 11.26
C ASP A 298 -17.73 18.32 10.33
N GLY A 299 -16.68 19.11 10.07
CA GLY A 299 -16.72 20.30 9.22
C GLY A 299 -17.25 21.56 9.92
N THR A 300 -17.52 21.53 11.22
CA THR A 300 -17.94 22.73 11.96
C THR A 300 -16.76 23.64 12.28
N PRO A 301 -16.90 24.98 12.22
CA PRO A 301 -15.85 25.91 12.62
C PRO A 301 -15.46 25.67 14.08
N ALA A 302 -14.17 25.46 14.33
CA ALA A 302 -13.66 25.09 15.66
C ALA A 302 -12.72 26.15 16.25
N LEU A 303 -11.75 26.62 15.47
CA LEU A 303 -10.74 27.59 15.89
C LEU A 303 -10.27 28.44 14.71
N VAL A 304 -9.47 29.46 15.00
CA VAL A 304 -8.72 30.22 13.98
C VAL A 304 -7.23 30.16 14.31
N ALA A 305 -6.41 30.02 13.29
CA ALA A 305 -4.96 30.03 13.39
C ALA A 305 -4.40 31.31 12.72
N PRO A 306 -3.33 31.92 13.26
CA PRO A 306 -2.66 33.02 12.58
C PRO A 306 -2.00 32.55 11.29
N ARG A 307 -1.87 33.46 10.30
CA ARG A 307 -1.06 33.24 9.11
C ARG A 307 0.33 32.72 9.47
N GLY A 308 0.84 31.76 8.69
CA GLY A 308 2.14 31.14 8.89
C GLY A 308 2.19 30.10 10.01
N THR A 309 1.03 29.70 10.53
CA THR A 309 0.95 28.50 11.39
C THR A 309 1.44 27.29 10.59
N ARG A 310 2.34 26.51 11.18
CA ARG A 310 2.91 25.32 10.56
C ARG A 310 2.00 24.15 10.87
N ALA A 311 1.65 23.38 9.86
CA ALA A 311 0.80 22.22 9.98
C ALA A 311 1.37 21.08 9.15
N ARG A 312 1.09 19.85 9.55
CA ARG A 312 1.41 18.65 8.78
C ARG A 312 0.13 18.10 8.18
N VAL A 313 0.13 17.88 6.86
CA VAL A 313 -1.00 17.25 6.18
C VAL A 313 -1.09 15.78 6.60
N LEU A 314 -2.25 15.32 7.07
CA LEU A 314 -2.41 13.91 7.48
C LEU A 314 -2.81 13.03 6.30
N SER A 315 -3.60 13.58 5.38
CA SER A 315 -3.93 12.94 4.11
C SER A 315 -4.37 13.97 3.09
N TRP A 316 -3.99 13.77 1.83
CA TRP A 316 -4.47 14.60 0.73
C TRP A 316 -5.84 14.10 0.25
N PRO A 317 -6.81 14.99 -0.03
CA PRO A 317 -8.07 14.60 -0.63
C PRO A 317 -7.88 13.94 -2.00
N ALA A 318 -8.78 13.03 -2.37
CA ALA A 318 -8.72 12.28 -3.64
C ALA A 318 -8.49 13.13 -4.91
N PRO A 319 -9.04 14.34 -5.06
CA PRO A 319 -8.77 15.21 -6.20
C PRO A 319 -7.30 15.63 -6.36
N PHE A 320 -6.52 15.68 -5.29
CA PHE A 320 -5.10 16.05 -5.30
C PHE A 320 -4.17 14.85 -5.56
N VAL A 321 -4.67 13.63 -5.35
CA VAL A 321 -3.93 12.37 -5.53
C VAL A 321 -4.16 11.77 -6.91
N SER A 322 -5.31 12.03 -7.54
CA SER A 322 -5.73 11.37 -8.80
C SER A 322 -5.60 12.23 -10.06
N ALA A 323 -5.44 13.55 -9.91
CA ALA A 323 -5.13 14.48 -10.98
C ALA A 323 -4.45 15.70 -10.34
N ALA A 324 -3.58 16.43 -11.06
CA ALA A 324 -3.15 17.76 -10.62
C ALA A 324 -4.32 18.76 -10.79
N GLY A 325 -5.38 18.58 -9.99
CA GLY A 325 -6.57 19.42 -10.00
C GLY A 325 -6.35 20.70 -9.18
N GLU A 326 -6.97 21.79 -9.62
CA GLU A 326 -7.00 23.05 -8.85
C GLU A 326 -7.77 22.86 -7.54
N ALA A 327 -7.31 23.50 -6.47
CA ALA A 327 -7.97 23.52 -5.18
C ALA A 327 -9.37 24.15 -5.28
N THR A 328 -10.42 23.34 -5.15
CA THR A 328 -11.80 23.83 -5.14
C THR A 328 -12.22 24.28 -3.75
N GLU A 329 -13.00 25.37 -3.68
CA GLU A 329 -13.58 25.90 -2.45
C GLU A 329 -14.34 24.84 -1.64
N GLY A 330 -14.08 24.79 -0.32
CA GLY A 330 -14.75 23.88 0.60
C GLY A 330 -14.16 22.47 0.66
N LEU A 331 -13.04 22.21 -0.03
CA LEU A 331 -12.33 20.95 0.13
C LEU A 331 -11.47 20.99 1.40
N LEU A 332 -11.85 20.19 2.40
CA LEU A 332 -11.17 20.14 3.68
C LEU A 332 -10.07 19.07 3.69
N VAL A 333 -8.92 19.46 4.22
CA VAL A 333 -7.71 18.64 4.38
C VAL A 333 -7.44 18.45 5.87
N PRO A 334 -7.32 17.21 6.36
CA PRO A 334 -6.94 16.98 7.74
C PRO A 334 -5.47 17.36 7.95
N VAL A 335 -5.21 18.21 8.92
CA VAL A 335 -3.87 18.66 9.28
C VAL A 335 -3.65 18.59 10.80
N LYS A 336 -2.42 18.26 11.21
CA LYS A 336 -1.97 18.34 12.61
C LYS A 336 -1.13 19.61 12.79
N LEU A 337 -1.53 20.48 13.70
CA LEU A 337 -0.78 21.72 13.93
C LEU A 337 0.56 21.42 14.60
N LEU A 338 1.63 22.04 14.10
CA LEU A 338 3.00 21.85 14.58
C LEU A 338 3.46 22.97 15.52
N ASN A 339 2.73 24.08 15.59
CA ASN A 339 3.00 25.19 16.50
C ASN A 339 1.70 25.92 16.89
N GLY A 340 1.83 26.83 17.86
CA GLY A 340 0.72 27.67 18.33
C GLY A 340 -0.14 27.02 19.43
N PRO A 341 -1.25 27.68 19.83
CA PRO A 341 -2.03 27.32 21.01
C PRO A 341 -2.77 25.98 20.91
N ALA A 342 -2.86 25.42 19.70
CA ALA A 342 -3.48 24.12 19.44
C ALA A 342 -2.49 23.12 18.81
N GLN A 343 -1.19 23.32 19.04
CA GLN A 343 -0.14 22.37 18.64
C GLN A 343 -0.47 20.93 19.06
N GLY A 344 -0.20 19.98 18.17
CA GLY A 344 -0.45 18.56 18.34
C GLY A 344 -1.90 18.14 18.08
N ARG A 345 -2.84 19.08 17.99
CA ARG A 345 -4.25 18.80 17.70
C ARG A 345 -4.48 18.72 16.19
N VAL A 346 -5.47 17.92 15.83
CA VAL A 346 -5.91 17.72 14.44
C VAL A 346 -7.12 18.58 14.13
N PHE A 347 -7.07 19.26 12.99
CA PHE A 347 -8.17 20.03 12.44
C PHE A 347 -8.31 19.75 10.94
N GLN A 348 -9.42 20.17 10.38
CA GLN A 348 -9.68 20.21 8.96
C GLN A 348 -9.44 21.65 8.47
N VAL A 349 -8.76 21.83 7.34
CA VAL A 349 -8.42 23.14 6.77
C VAL A 349 -8.75 23.18 5.28
N ASP A 350 -9.26 24.30 4.77
CA ASP A 350 -9.50 24.45 3.33
C ASP A 350 -8.18 24.25 2.56
N ALA A 351 -8.20 23.40 1.52
CA ALA A 351 -7.03 23.07 0.73
C ALA A 351 -6.32 24.31 0.14
N ARG A 352 -7.07 25.38 -0.15
CA ARG A 352 -6.53 26.66 -0.65
C ARG A 352 -5.69 27.40 0.38
N ALA A 353 -5.89 27.11 1.67
CA ALA A 353 -5.14 27.71 2.76
C ALA A 353 -3.79 27.01 3.01
N LEU A 354 -3.44 25.98 2.24
CA LEU A 354 -2.21 25.22 2.43
C LEU A 354 -1.14 25.70 1.46
N ALA A 355 -0.13 26.40 1.97
CA ALA A 355 1.08 26.72 1.21
C ALA A 355 2.16 25.66 1.47
N LEU A 356 2.62 24.99 0.42
CA LEU A 356 3.74 24.04 0.51
C LEU A 356 5.01 24.77 0.96
N THR A 357 5.71 24.22 1.95
CA THR A 357 7.05 24.72 2.29
C THR A 357 8.05 24.22 1.23
N GLY A 358 8.50 25.12 0.36
CA GLY A 358 9.50 24.81 -0.67
C GLY A 358 10.88 24.56 -0.06
N SER A 359 11.53 23.51 -0.54
CA SER A 359 12.99 23.36 -0.50
C SER A 359 13.58 24.30 -1.56
N ASP A 360 14.21 25.38 -1.13
CA ASP A 360 15.25 26.05 -1.92
C ASP A 360 16.57 25.28 -1.82
#